data_AF-A0AAV7H1K3-F1
#
_entry.id   AF-A0AAV7H1K3-F1
#
_cell.length_a   1.000
_cell.length_b   1.000
_cell.length_c   1.000
_cell.angle_alpha   90.00
_cell.angle_beta   90.00
_cell.angle_gamma   90.00
#
_symmetry.space_group_name_H-M   'P 1'
#
loop_
_entity.id
_entity.type
_entity.pdbx_description
1 polymer ?
#
loop_
_entity_poly.entity_id
_entity_poly.type
_entity_poly.pdbx_seq_one_letter_code
_entity_poly.pdbx_strand_id
1 'polypeptide(L)'
;MGGQRSEIGDTVIPVAVLESLRESLSCVDELKGNIERFLLLAEPDVLAELTPLQRARAFLVMATSASALFSVRLRCSGIRTDEHPIRTELVSFAVLLVRCAVDDSHIGFLLQERLGLHEDKLRKYNDWNKAPLRPSLKLNPQAATRFIERSLPDLAPEQRKSLHDISRGKGDRTTSFMTSRAKKKAKYQSPEKQSVRAAAQEFLEKAARELFGSNDSSVKGPLQHLNSDNEYNEQMD
;
A
#
# COMPACT_ATOMS: atom_id res chain seq x y z
N MET A 1 11.43 18.05 -41.27
CA MET A 1 11.26 16.69 -40.72
C MET A 1 11.53 16.76 -39.22
N GLY A 2 10.52 17.12 -38.42
CA GLY A 2 10.63 17.20 -36.97
C GLY A 2 9.93 16.00 -36.34
N GLY A 3 10.70 15.03 -35.86
CA GLY A 3 10.17 13.87 -35.12
C GLY A 3 9.91 14.26 -33.68
N GLN A 4 8.65 14.46 -33.32
CA GLN A 4 8.25 14.58 -31.91
C GLN A 4 8.38 13.20 -31.25
N ARG A 5 9.26 13.13 -30.25
CA ARG A 5 9.39 12.01 -29.31
C ARG A 5 8.02 11.79 -28.66
N SER A 6 7.54 10.55 -28.75
CA SER A 6 6.35 10.08 -28.05
C SER A 6 6.56 10.23 -26.54
N GLU A 7 5.84 11.15 -25.93
CA GLU A 7 5.71 11.26 -24.48
C GLU A 7 5.03 9.98 -23.98
N ILE A 8 5.79 9.19 -23.24
CA ILE A 8 5.27 8.08 -22.43
C ILE A 8 4.39 8.75 -21.38
N GLY A 9 3.10 8.41 -21.35
CA GLY A 9 2.16 8.92 -20.37
C GLY A 9 2.71 8.74 -18.97
N ASP A 10 3.16 9.85 -18.39
CA ASP A 10 3.74 9.94 -17.07
C ASP A 10 2.66 9.53 -16.07
N THR A 11 2.82 8.37 -15.42
CA THR A 11 2.04 8.09 -14.21
C THR A 11 2.44 9.13 -13.20
N VAL A 12 1.68 10.22 -13.14
CA VAL A 12 1.94 11.37 -12.26
C VAL A 12 1.83 10.91 -10.83
N ILE A 13 2.95 10.47 -10.25
CA ILE A 13 3.08 10.21 -8.82
C ILE A 13 2.84 11.56 -8.13
N PRO A 14 1.93 11.64 -7.15
CA PRO A 14 1.70 12.89 -6.44
C PRO A 14 3.01 13.40 -5.85
N VAL A 15 3.32 14.69 -6.06
CA VAL A 15 4.55 15.32 -5.57
C VAL A 15 4.72 15.11 -4.06
N ALA A 16 3.63 15.13 -3.30
CA ALA A 16 3.63 14.83 -1.86
C ALA A 16 4.20 13.44 -1.53
N VAL A 17 3.94 12.43 -2.36
CA VAL A 17 4.48 11.07 -2.18
C VAL A 17 5.98 11.06 -2.48
N LEU A 18 6.42 11.77 -3.53
CA LEU A 18 7.85 11.86 -3.87
C LEU A 18 8.65 12.59 -2.78
N GLU A 19 8.13 13.70 -2.25
CA GLU A 19 8.77 14.42 -1.16
C GLU A 19 8.81 13.58 0.12
N SER A 20 7.73 12.89 0.48
CA SER A 20 7.73 11.97 1.63
C SER A 20 8.73 10.82 1.47
N LEU A 21 8.90 10.30 0.26
CA LEU A 21 9.92 9.28 -0.04
C LEU A 21 11.35 9.85 0.07
N ARG A 22 11.59 11.08 -0.40
CA ARG A 22 12.88 11.76 -0.27
C ARG A 22 13.25 12.01 1.19
N GLU A 23 12.30 12.51 1.98
CA GLU A 23 12.46 12.70 3.42
C GLU A 23 12.77 11.37 4.11
N SER A 24 12.00 10.31 3.80
CA SER A 24 12.23 8.99 4.36
C SER A 24 13.61 8.43 4.00
N LEU A 25 14.08 8.64 2.77
CA LEU A 25 15.42 8.24 2.33
C LEU A 25 16.51 9.01 3.08
N SER A 26 16.37 10.33 3.21
CA SER A 26 17.31 11.16 3.98
C SER A 26 17.40 10.71 5.44
N CYS A 27 16.26 10.39 6.07
CA CYS A 27 16.22 9.86 7.43
C CYS A 27 16.95 8.50 7.55
N VAL A 28 16.81 7.62 6.55
CA VAL A 28 17.50 6.32 6.53
C VAL A 28 19.01 6.49 6.37
N ASP A 29 19.46 7.43 5.54
CA ASP A 29 20.89 7.72 5.37
C ASP A 29 21.52 8.29 6.64
N GLU A 30 20.83 9.20 7.34
CA GLU A 30 21.27 9.72 8.63
C GLU A 30 21.33 8.61 9.69
N LEU A 31 20.29 7.77 9.76
CA LEU A 31 20.24 6.63 10.68
C LEU A 31 21.39 5.66 10.41
N LYS A 32 21.69 5.38 9.14
CA LYS A 32 22.83 4.54 8.75
C LYS A 32 24.13 5.10 9.31
N GLY A 33 24.42 6.38 9.08
CA GLY A 33 25.65 7.00 9.59
C GLY A 33 25.76 6.97 11.12
N ASN A 34 24.64 7.17 11.83
CA ASN A 34 24.61 7.10 13.29
C ASN A 34 24.82 5.67 13.82
N ILE A 35 24.18 4.68 13.20
CA ILE A 35 24.34 3.27 13.59
C ILE A 35 25.76 2.78 13.29
N GLU A 36 26.33 3.12 12.13
CA GLU A 36 27.71 2.74 11.80
C GLU A 36 28.70 3.30 12.83
N ARG A 37 28.58 4.59 13.18
CA ARG A 37 29.40 5.19 14.25
C ARG A 37 29.21 4.51 15.59
N PHE A 38 27.97 4.20 15.95
CA PHE A 38 27.67 3.52 17.20
C PHE A 38 28.29 2.12 17.23
N LEU A 39 28.14 1.35 16.15
CA LEU A 39 28.68 -0.02 16.05
C LEU A 39 30.21 -0.04 16.06
N LEU A 40 30.88 0.96 15.48
CA LEU A 40 32.33 1.11 15.57
C LEU A 40 32.82 1.33 17.01
N LEU A 41 32.01 1.98 17.85
CA LEU A 41 32.33 2.22 19.27
C LEU A 41 31.84 1.09 20.19
N ALA A 42 30.92 0.25 19.71
CA ALA A 42 30.29 -0.83 20.46
C ALA A 42 31.04 -2.17 20.28
N GLU A 43 32.37 -2.13 20.25
CA GLU A 43 33.19 -3.34 20.25
C GLU A 43 33.05 -4.09 21.59
N PRO A 44 33.09 -5.44 21.59
CA PRO A 44 32.89 -6.23 22.80
C PRO A 44 33.82 -5.84 23.95
N ASP A 45 35.09 -5.58 23.65
CA ASP A 45 36.11 -5.21 24.63
C ASP A 45 35.84 -3.80 25.19
N VAL A 46 35.45 -2.85 24.34
CA VAL A 46 35.08 -1.48 24.75
C VAL A 46 33.82 -1.49 25.60
N LEU A 47 32.83 -2.31 25.24
CA LEU A 47 31.60 -2.47 26.01
C LEU A 47 31.86 -3.14 27.36
N ALA A 48 32.85 -4.03 27.47
CA ALA A 48 33.21 -4.69 28.72
C ALA A 48 33.81 -3.72 29.76
N GLU A 49 34.49 -2.67 29.31
CA GLU A 49 35.05 -1.60 30.15
C GLU A 49 33.99 -0.62 30.70
N LEU A 50 32.76 -0.65 30.16
CA LEU A 50 31.67 0.19 30.63
C LEU A 50 31.11 -0.30 31.97
N THR A 51 30.62 0.64 32.79
CA THR A 51 29.83 0.26 33.98
C THR A 51 28.60 -0.57 33.56
N PRO A 52 28.13 -1.52 34.37
CA PRO A 52 26.98 -2.36 34.02
C PRO A 52 25.75 -1.57 33.56
N LEU A 53 25.51 -0.39 34.14
CA LEU A 53 24.44 0.51 33.73
C LEU A 53 24.67 1.13 32.33
N GLN A 54 25.88 1.60 32.04
CA GLN A 54 26.23 2.15 30.73
C GLN A 54 26.20 1.07 29.65
N ARG A 55 26.73 -0.11 29.96
CA ARG A 55 26.69 -1.30 29.12
C ARG A 55 25.24 -1.68 28.79
N ALA A 56 24.37 -1.76 29.79
CA ALA A 56 22.94 -2.04 29.58
C ALA A 56 22.24 -1.00 28.70
N ARG A 57 22.57 0.29 28.84
CA ARG A 57 22.06 1.35 27.96
C ARG A 57 22.53 1.16 26.51
N ALA A 58 23.80 0.84 26.29
CA ALA A 58 24.33 0.56 24.96
C ALA A 58 23.60 -0.62 24.29
N PHE A 59 23.42 -1.73 25.02
CA PHE A 59 22.67 -2.89 24.53
C PHE A 59 21.19 -2.60 24.27
N LEU A 60 20.54 -1.78 25.11
CA LEU A 60 19.17 -1.34 24.87
C LEU A 60 19.06 -0.52 23.58
N VAL A 61 19.99 0.40 23.34
CA VAL A 61 20.04 1.19 22.09
C VAL A 61 20.26 0.29 20.87
N MET A 62 21.14 -0.71 20.95
CA MET A 62 21.32 -1.68 19.87
C MET A 62 20.05 -2.47 19.59
N ALA A 63 19.43 -3.03 20.63
CA ALA A 63 18.26 -3.87 20.48
C ALA A 63 17.05 -3.10 19.94
N THR A 64 16.84 -1.87 20.43
CA THR A 64 15.76 -0.99 19.97
C THR A 64 15.99 -0.56 18.52
N SER A 65 17.23 -0.19 18.15
CA SER A 65 17.59 0.16 16.78
C SER A 65 17.41 -1.01 15.81
N ALA A 66 17.89 -2.20 16.16
CA ALA A 66 17.71 -3.42 15.36
C ALA A 66 16.23 -3.78 15.16
N SER A 67 15.44 -3.68 16.23
CA SER A 67 13.99 -3.94 16.18
C SER A 67 13.23 -2.92 15.32
N ALA A 68 13.61 -1.64 15.42
CA ALA A 68 13.04 -0.58 14.59
C ALA A 68 13.38 -0.77 13.11
N LEU A 69 14.65 -1.04 12.78
CA LEU A 69 15.10 -1.32 11.41
C LEU A 69 14.39 -2.54 10.81
N PHE A 70 14.25 -3.61 11.60
CA PHE A 70 13.53 -4.80 11.15
C PHE A 70 12.05 -4.48 10.88
N SER A 71 11.42 -3.67 11.74
CA SER A 71 10.04 -3.23 11.54
C SER A 71 9.87 -2.37 10.28
N VAL A 72 10.81 -1.44 10.02
CA VAL A 72 10.83 -0.65 8.78
C VAL A 72 10.95 -1.55 7.56
N ARG A 73 11.85 -2.53 7.58
CA ARG A 73 12.01 -3.52 6.49
C ARG A 73 10.71 -4.28 6.22
N LEU A 74 10.01 -4.72 7.26
CA LEU A 74 8.71 -5.39 7.12
C LEU A 74 7.67 -4.48 6.47
N ARG A 75 7.57 -3.23 6.91
CA ARG A 75 6.65 -2.24 6.33
C ARG A 75 6.97 -1.94 4.87
N CYS A 76 8.25 -1.83 4.51
CA CYS A 76 8.69 -1.69 3.13
C CYS A 76 8.38 -2.92 2.27
N SER A 77 8.20 -4.09 2.90
CA SER A 77 7.76 -5.33 2.24
C SER A 77 6.22 -5.47 2.20
N GLY A 78 5.48 -4.47 2.68
CA GLY A 78 4.01 -4.47 2.71
C GLY A 78 3.38 -5.20 3.89
N ILE A 79 4.16 -5.53 4.93
CA ILE A 79 3.68 -6.26 6.11
C ILE A 79 3.36 -5.29 7.24
N ARG A 80 2.13 -5.34 7.76
CA ARG A 80 1.70 -4.57 8.94
C ARG A 80 2.32 -5.18 10.19
N THR A 81 3.22 -4.44 10.83
CA THR A 81 3.99 -4.86 12.01
C THR A 81 3.16 -4.93 13.29
N ASP A 82 2.04 -4.21 13.34
CA ASP A 82 1.30 -3.92 14.57
C ASP A 82 0.52 -5.17 15.05
N GLU A 83 0.13 -6.01 14.09
CA GLU A 83 -0.57 -7.29 14.29
C GLU A 83 0.37 -8.50 14.11
N HIS A 84 1.65 -8.27 13.79
CA HIS A 84 2.57 -9.34 13.44
C HIS A 84 3.24 -9.94 14.69
N PRO A 85 3.29 -11.28 14.84
CA PRO A 85 3.87 -11.95 16.02
C PRO A 85 5.36 -11.66 16.24
N ILE A 86 6.06 -11.13 15.22
CA ILE A 86 7.44 -10.66 15.35
C ILE A 86 7.60 -9.55 16.41
N ARG A 87 6.57 -8.74 16.65
CA ARG A 87 6.68 -7.60 17.56
C ARG A 87 7.00 -8.05 18.98
N THR A 88 6.35 -9.12 19.44
CA THR A 88 6.62 -9.69 20.77
C THR A 88 7.99 -10.35 20.83
N GLU A 89 8.45 -10.96 19.74
CA GLU A 89 9.80 -11.54 19.64
C GLU A 89 10.90 -10.47 19.69
N LEU A 90 10.71 -9.33 19.02
CA LEU A 90 11.65 -8.20 19.05
C LEU A 90 11.75 -7.56 20.44
N VAL A 91 10.62 -7.37 21.12
CA VAL A 91 10.59 -6.87 22.50
C VAL A 91 11.24 -7.88 23.46
N SER A 92 10.94 -9.18 23.31
CA SER A 92 11.56 -10.24 24.10
C SER A 92 13.09 -10.29 23.91
N PHE A 93 13.56 -10.13 22.67
CA PHE A 93 14.98 -10.09 22.35
C PHE A 93 15.68 -8.88 23.00
N ALA A 94 15.04 -7.70 22.98
CA ALA A 94 15.58 -6.51 23.63
C ALA A 94 15.68 -6.66 25.15
N VAL A 95 14.65 -7.20 25.80
CA VAL A 95 14.67 -7.50 27.25
C VAL A 95 15.78 -8.49 27.57
N LEU A 96 16.02 -9.47 26.69
CA LEU A 96 17.06 -10.45 26.87
C LEU A 96 18.47 -9.84 26.84
N LEU A 97 18.78 -9.05 25.81
CA LEU A 97 20.08 -8.39 25.66
C LEU A 97 20.40 -7.45 26.83
N VAL A 98 19.41 -6.70 27.31
CA VAL A 98 19.60 -5.79 28.46
C VAL A 98 19.90 -6.57 29.73
N ARG A 99 19.25 -7.73 29.91
CA ARG A 99 19.51 -8.59 31.07
C ARG A 99 20.91 -9.21 31.04
N CYS A 100 21.45 -9.50 29.84
CA CYS A 100 22.85 -9.94 29.69
C CYS A 100 23.86 -8.91 30.19
N ALA A 101 23.60 -7.63 29.92
CA ALA A 101 24.54 -6.56 30.25
C ALA A 101 24.73 -6.35 31.76
N VAL A 102 23.77 -6.85 32.56
CA VAL A 102 23.72 -6.70 34.01
C VAL A 102 24.27 -7.92 34.76
N ASP A 103 24.18 -9.13 34.17
CA ASP A 103 24.54 -10.38 34.85
C ASP A 103 25.79 -11.05 34.22
N ASP A 104 26.98 -10.78 34.78
CA ASP A 104 28.29 -11.24 34.27
C ASP A 104 28.61 -12.73 34.53
N SER A 105 27.71 -13.54 35.12
CA SER A 105 28.05 -14.93 35.48
C SER A 105 26.86 -15.87 35.34
N HIS A 106 27.09 -17.01 34.68
CA HIS A 106 26.17 -18.13 34.43
C HIS A 106 25.09 -18.01 33.34
N ILE A 107 24.71 -16.83 32.87
CA ILE A 107 23.61 -16.73 31.89
C ILE A 107 24.08 -16.92 30.43
N GLY A 108 25.37 -16.72 30.13
CA GLY A 108 25.91 -16.71 28.76
C GLY A 108 25.58 -17.94 27.90
N PHE A 109 25.56 -19.15 28.49
CA PHE A 109 25.24 -20.38 27.77
C PHE A 109 23.74 -20.50 27.42
N LEU A 110 22.86 -20.30 28.40
CA LEU A 110 21.40 -20.28 28.18
C LEU A 110 20.98 -19.15 27.23
N LEU A 111 21.77 -18.08 27.19
CA LEU A 111 21.60 -16.96 26.29
C LEU A 111 21.96 -17.29 24.85
N GLN A 112 23.09 -17.96 24.62
CA GLN A 112 23.50 -18.38 23.29
C GLN A 112 22.41 -19.24 22.62
N GLU A 113 21.87 -20.19 23.38
CA GLU A 113 20.77 -21.06 22.94
C GLU A 113 19.50 -20.25 22.62
N ARG A 114 19.16 -19.27 23.47
CA ARG A 114 17.95 -18.45 23.30
C ARG A 114 18.10 -17.41 22.19
N LEU A 115 19.29 -16.83 22.00
CA LEU A 115 19.64 -15.97 20.88
C LEU A 115 19.54 -16.75 19.56
N GLY A 116 20.07 -17.97 19.51
CA GLY A 116 19.92 -18.86 18.34
C GLY A 116 18.46 -19.16 18.02
N LEU A 117 17.62 -19.38 19.03
CA LEU A 117 16.19 -19.60 18.83
C LEU A 117 15.46 -18.37 18.27
N HIS A 118 15.82 -17.16 18.73
CA HIS A 118 15.27 -15.93 18.17
C HIS A 118 15.80 -15.66 16.75
N GLU A 119 17.08 -15.93 16.48
CA GLU A 119 17.67 -15.82 15.14
C GLU A 119 16.97 -16.78 14.15
N ASP A 120 16.72 -18.02 14.56
CA ASP A 120 15.97 -19.00 13.79
C ASP A 120 14.53 -18.55 13.49
N LYS A 121 13.86 -17.92 14.46
CA LYS A 121 12.54 -17.32 14.27
C LYS A 121 12.61 -16.16 13.28
N LEU A 122 13.55 -15.23 13.44
CA LEU A 122 13.75 -14.11 12.53
C LEU A 122 14.03 -14.60 11.10
N ARG A 123 14.85 -15.65 10.96
CA ARG A 123 15.13 -16.30 9.67
C ARG A 123 13.87 -16.84 9.02
N LYS A 124 13.03 -17.60 9.76
CA LYS A 124 11.73 -18.09 9.27
C LYS A 124 10.82 -16.95 8.78
N TYR A 125 10.76 -15.83 9.50
CA TYR A 125 9.97 -14.68 9.05
C TYR A 125 10.56 -14.01 7.81
N ASN A 126 11.88 -13.94 7.69
CA ASN A 126 12.55 -13.45 6.48
C ASN A 126 12.27 -14.37 5.28
N ASP A 127 12.25 -15.68 5.48
CA ASP A 127 11.91 -16.65 4.46
C ASP A 127 10.42 -16.60 4.10
N TRP A 128 9.53 -16.33 5.06
CA TRP A 128 8.11 -16.06 4.80
C TRP A 128 7.90 -14.85 3.90
N ASN A 129 8.73 -13.81 4.03
CA ASN A 129 8.67 -12.64 3.15
C ASN A 129 9.17 -12.95 1.74
N LYS A 130 10.06 -13.93 1.58
CA LYS A 130 10.61 -14.37 0.29
C LYS A 130 9.79 -15.48 -0.36
N ALA A 131 8.93 -16.15 0.40
CA ALA A 131 8.13 -17.26 -0.08
C ALA A 131 7.17 -16.78 -1.19
N PRO A 132 7.00 -17.54 -2.28
CA PRO A 132 6.00 -17.23 -3.29
C PRO A 132 4.65 -17.02 -2.62
N LEU A 133 3.97 -15.91 -2.94
CA LEU A 133 2.63 -15.59 -2.43
C LEU A 133 1.79 -16.88 -2.44
N ARG A 134 1.27 -17.24 -1.25
CA ARG A 134 0.57 -18.52 -1.03
C ARG A 134 -0.44 -18.75 -2.16
N PRO A 135 -0.66 -19.99 -2.63
CA PRO A 135 -1.59 -20.28 -3.72
C PRO A 135 -2.99 -19.65 -3.54
N SER A 136 -3.43 -19.47 -2.29
CA SER A 136 -4.68 -18.80 -1.93
C SER A 136 -4.74 -17.30 -2.25
N LEU A 137 -3.60 -16.64 -2.47
CA LEU A 137 -3.50 -15.23 -2.85
C LEU A 137 -3.26 -15.06 -4.37
N LYS A 138 -2.97 -16.14 -5.10
CA LYS A 138 -2.91 -16.12 -6.56
C LYS A 138 -4.32 -16.26 -7.10
N LEU A 139 -4.84 -15.19 -7.71
CA LEU A 139 -6.13 -15.20 -8.39
C LEU A 139 -6.15 -16.35 -9.40
N ASN A 140 -7.05 -17.32 -9.21
CA ASN A 140 -7.26 -18.39 -10.19
C ASN A 140 -8.11 -17.83 -11.34
N PRO A 141 -7.54 -17.59 -12.54
CA PRO A 141 -8.26 -16.92 -13.63
C PRO A 141 -9.42 -17.78 -14.15
N GLN A 142 -9.31 -19.11 -14.04
CA GLN A 142 -10.38 -20.06 -14.39
C GLN A 142 -11.52 -20.01 -13.39
N ALA A 143 -11.23 -19.92 -12.09
CA ALA A 143 -12.25 -19.73 -11.07
C ALA A 143 -12.93 -18.35 -11.20
N ALA A 144 -12.16 -17.29 -11.43
CA ALA A 144 -12.67 -15.94 -11.63
C ALA A 144 -13.60 -15.85 -12.85
N THR A 145 -13.25 -16.52 -13.94
CA THR A 145 -14.10 -16.57 -15.15
C THR A 145 -15.43 -17.27 -14.87
N ARG A 146 -15.43 -18.41 -14.19
CA ARG A 146 -16.67 -19.10 -13.77
C ARG A 146 -17.53 -18.23 -12.86
N PHE A 147 -16.89 -17.47 -11.96
CA PHE A 147 -17.60 -16.55 -11.08
C PHE A 147 -18.26 -15.40 -11.86
N ILE A 148 -17.55 -14.81 -12.82
CA ILE A 148 -18.07 -13.75 -13.69
C ILE A 148 -19.24 -14.27 -14.54
N GLU A 149 -19.09 -15.43 -15.18
CA GLU A 149 -20.15 -16.04 -16.00
C GLU A 149 -21.41 -16.34 -15.19
N ARG A 150 -21.25 -16.79 -13.94
CA ARG A 150 -22.39 -17.10 -13.06
C ARG A 150 -23.06 -15.86 -12.48
N SER A 151 -22.30 -14.79 -12.25
CA SER A 151 -22.82 -13.53 -11.73
C SER A 151 -23.49 -12.69 -12.82
N LEU A 152 -23.13 -12.91 -14.10
CA LEU A 152 -23.64 -12.18 -15.25
C LEU A 152 -24.26 -13.14 -16.29
N PRO A 153 -25.51 -13.58 -16.10
CA PRO A 153 -26.17 -14.54 -16.98
C PRO A 153 -26.45 -14.00 -18.40
N ASP A 154 -26.41 -12.68 -18.61
CA ASP A 154 -26.70 -12.04 -19.90
C ASP A 154 -25.45 -11.72 -20.73
N LEU A 155 -24.32 -12.35 -20.41
CA LEU A 155 -23.09 -12.13 -21.16
C LEU A 155 -23.21 -12.67 -22.59
N ALA A 156 -22.93 -11.83 -23.59
CA ALA A 156 -22.97 -12.24 -25.00
C ALA A 156 -22.01 -13.41 -25.25
N PRO A 157 -22.34 -14.37 -26.13
CA PRO A 157 -21.54 -15.58 -26.32
C PRO A 157 -20.10 -15.29 -26.75
N GLU A 158 -19.87 -14.20 -27.49
CA GLU A 158 -18.55 -13.72 -27.88
C GLU A 158 -17.73 -13.24 -26.68
N GLN A 159 -18.37 -12.57 -25.72
CA GLN A 159 -17.74 -12.10 -24.49
C GLN A 159 -17.38 -13.28 -23.58
N ARG A 160 -18.24 -14.29 -23.47
CA ARG A 160 -17.93 -15.53 -22.75
C ARG A 160 -16.73 -16.25 -23.34
N LYS A 161 -16.70 -16.39 -24.66
CA LYS A 161 -15.57 -17.00 -25.37
C LYS A 161 -14.28 -16.24 -25.13
N SER A 162 -14.32 -14.90 -25.20
CA SER A 162 -13.19 -14.03 -24.89
C SER A 162 -12.69 -14.17 -23.45
N LEU A 163 -13.59 -14.20 -22.46
CA LEU A 163 -13.21 -14.42 -21.05
C LEU A 163 -12.54 -15.77 -20.86
N HIS A 164 -13.06 -16.81 -21.53
CA HIS A 164 -12.51 -18.14 -21.47
C HIS A 164 -11.10 -18.23 -22.09
N ASP A 165 -10.86 -17.52 -23.19
CA ASP A 165 -9.55 -17.47 -23.86
C ASP A 165 -8.50 -16.72 -23.03
N ILE A 166 -8.89 -15.62 -22.37
CA ILE A 166 -8.05 -14.88 -21.41
C ILE A 166 -7.67 -15.77 -20.23
N SER A 167 -8.63 -16.54 -19.72
CA SER A 167 -8.46 -17.44 -18.58
C SER A 167 -7.57 -18.65 -18.85
N ARG A 168 -7.61 -19.18 -20.08
CA ARG A 168 -6.69 -20.25 -20.53
C ARG A 168 -5.30 -19.73 -20.92
N GLY A 169 -5.08 -18.42 -20.93
CA GLY A 169 -3.83 -17.81 -21.39
C GLY A 169 -3.60 -17.99 -22.89
N LYS A 170 -4.66 -18.17 -23.69
CA LYS A 170 -4.63 -18.39 -25.14
C LYS A 170 -4.75 -17.09 -25.97
N GLY A 171 -4.54 -15.93 -25.34
CA GLY A 171 -4.34 -14.65 -26.00
C GLY A 171 -2.90 -14.17 -25.77
N ASP A 172 -2.29 -13.57 -26.80
CA ASP A 172 -0.93 -13.02 -26.78
C ASP A 172 -0.60 -12.37 -25.43
N ARG A 173 0.37 -12.94 -24.71
CA ARG A 173 0.78 -12.48 -23.37
C ARG A 173 1.64 -11.22 -23.38
N THR A 174 1.62 -10.46 -24.46
CA THR A 174 2.43 -9.26 -24.57
C THR A 174 1.62 -8.20 -25.31
N THR A 175 1.26 -7.10 -24.63
CA THR A 175 0.86 -5.79 -25.20
C THR A 175 -0.62 -5.46 -25.54
N SER A 176 -1.65 -6.24 -25.18
CA SER A 176 -3.03 -5.88 -25.62
C SER A 176 -3.86 -4.97 -24.68
N PHE A 177 -3.47 -4.73 -23.41
CA PHE A 177 -4.28 -3.86 -22.53
C PHE A 177 -4.02 -2.34 -22.74
N MET A 178 -3.05 -1.97 -23.57
CA MET A 178 -2.76 -0.55 -23.87
C MET A 178 -2.87 -0.14 -25.36
N THR A 179 -3.14 -1.05 -26.30
CA THR A 179 -3.04 -0.70 -27.75
C THR A 179 -4.34 -0.84 -28.58
N SER A 180 -5.48 -1.26 -28.02
CA SER A 180 -6.68 -1.53 -28.84
C SER A 180 -7.74 -0.43 -28.89
N ARG A 181 -7.62 0.68 -28.13
CA ARG A 181 -8.62 1.78 -28.24
C ARG A 181 -8.44 2.65 -29.49
N ALA A 182 -7.39 2.41 -30.30
CA ALA A 182 -7.05 3.22 -31.47
C ALA A 182 -7.64 2.73 -32.81
N LYS A 183 -8.38 1.62 -32.87
CA LYS A 183 -9.00 1.17 -34.14
C LYS A 183 -10.52 1.25 -34.05
N LYS A 184 -10.98 2.44 -34.44
CA LYS A 184 -12.34 2.83 -34.85
C LYS A 184 -13.17 1.63 -35.33
N LYS A 185 -14.29 1.40 -34.65
CA LYS A 185 -15.43 0.66 -35.20
C LYS A 185 -15.91 1.34 -36.49
N ALA A 186 -16.24 0.49 -37.46
CA ALA A 186 -16.69 0.86 -38.79
C ALA A 186 -17.93 1.77 -38.78
N LYS A 187 -18.00 2.61 -39.82
CA LYS A 187 -19.06 3.56 -40.15
C LYS A 187 -20.46 2.91 -40.09
N TYR A 188 -21.28 3.37 -39.16
CA TYR A 188 -22.71 3.55 -39.43
C TYR A 188 -22.85 4.98 -39.96
N GLN A 189 -23.31 5.12 -41.21
CA GLN A 189 -23.75 6.41 -41.74
C GLN A 189 -25.18 6.65 -41.24
N SER A 190 -25.40 7.71 -40.49
CA SER A 190 -26.73 8.33 -40.34
C SER A 190 -26.56 9.86 -40.33
N PRO A 191 -27.61 10.59 -40.75
CA PRO A 191 -27.47 11.84 -41.48
C PRO A 191 -27.31 13.07 -40.57
N GLU A 192 -26.76 14.12 -41.17
CA GLU A 192 -26.92 15.53 -40.81
C GLU A 192 -26.65 15.89 -39.33
N LYS A 193 -25.36 16.13 -39.05
CA LYS A 193 -24.88 16.47 -37.72
C LYS A 193 -25.31 17.89 -37.34
N GLN A 194 -26.23 18.00 -36.38
CA GLN A 194 -26.17 19.10 -35.41
C GLN A 194 -24.76 19.08 -34.80
N SER A 195 -24.06 20.21 -34.84
CA SER A 195 -22.69 20.33 -34.31
C SER A 195 -22.64 19.76 -32.89
N VAL A 196 -21.61 18.96 -32.58
CA VAL A 196 -21.40 18.40 -31.22
C VAL A 196 -21.46 19.49 -30.15
N ARG A 197 -20.99 20.71 -30.50
CA ARG A 197 -21.06 21.89 -29.65
C ARG A 197 -22.51 22.36 -29.42
N ALA A 198 -23.35 22.34 -30.45
CA ALA A 198 -24.75 22.71 -30.34
C ALA A 198 -25.55 21.69 -29.51
N ALA A 199 -25.31 20.39 -29.72
CA ALA A 199 -25.94 19.34 -28.91
C ALA A 199 -25.51 19.41 -27.43
N ALA A 200 -24.23 19.68 -27.18
CA ALA A 200 -23.73 19.87 -25.82
C ALA A 200 -24.32 21.13 -25.16
N GLN A 201 -24.44 22.23 -25.90
CA GLN A 201 -25.02 23.48 -25.41
C GLN A 201 -26.50 23.30 -25.07
N GLU A 202 -27.27 22.62 -25.92
CA GLU A 202 -28.68 22.33 -25.68
C GLU A 202 -28.88 21.43 -24.45
N PHE A 203 -28.03 20.42 -24.28
CA PHE A 203 -28.04 19.58 -23.08
C PHE A 203 -27.77 20.38 -21.80
N LEU A 204 -26.75 21.26 -21.83
CA LEU A 204 -26.41 22.11 -20.69
C LEU A 204 -27.52 23.11 -20.36
N GLU A 205 -28.15 23.71 -21.37
CA GLU A 205 -29.27 24.63 -21.18
C GLU A 205 -30.50 23.92 -20.61
N LYS A 206 -30.77 22.69 -21.08
CA LYS A 206 -31.84 21.85 -20.53
C LYS A 206 -31.58 21.48 -19.07
N ALA A 207 -30.36 21.06 -18.74
CA ALA A 207 -29.97 20.75 -17.37
C ALA A 207 -30.04 21.99 -16.46
N ALA A 208 -29.61 23.16 -16.95
CA ALA A 208 -29.71 24.41 -16.21
C ALA A 208 -31.18 24.79 -15.95
N ARG A 209 -32.08 24.55 -16.91
CA ARG A 209 -33.52 24.76 -16.71
C ARG A 209 -34.09 23.80 -15.66
N GLU A 210 -33.72 22.52 -15.70
CA GLU A 210 -34.13 21.54 -14.68
C GLU A 210 -33.60 21.87 -13.28
N LEU A 211 -32.41 22.49 -13.19
CA LEU A 211 -31.82 22.90 -11.92
C LEU A 211 -32.36 24.26 -11.40
N PHE A 212 -32.77 25.17 -12.29
CA PHE A 212 -32.99 26.59 -11.94
C PHE A 212 -34.32 27.23 -12.42
N GLY A 213 -35.35 26.46 -12.84
CA GLY A 213 -36.74 26.98 -12.92
C GLY A 213 -37.77 25.92 -13.36
N SER A 214 -38.97 25.78 -12.78
CA SER A 214 -39.88 26.73 -12.12
C SER A 214 -40.08 26.47 -10.63
N ASN A 215 -40.59 27.47 -9.90
CA ASN A 215 -40.88 27.48 -8.46
C ASN A 215 -41.97 26.47 -8.01
N ASP A 216 -41.75 25.19 -8.24
CA ASP A 216 -42.44 24.12 -7.51
C ASP A 216 -41.39 23.36 -6.71
N SER A 217 -41.39 23.63 -5.41
CA SER A 217 -40.52 23.05 -4.40
C SER A 217 -40.62 21.53 -4.38
N SER A 218 -39.82 20.85 -5.19
CA SER A 218 -39.52 19.43 -4.99
C SER A 218 -38.19 19.09 -5.65
N VAL A 219 -37.10 19.35 -4.93
CA VAL A 219 -35.79 18.80 -5.27
C VAL A 219 -35.88 17.27 -5.13
N LYS A 220 -36.13 16.57 -6.23
CA LYS A 220 -36.00 15.11 -6.30
C LYS A 220 -34.56 14.76 -6.62
N GLY A 221 -33.77 14.57 -5.55
CA GLY A 221 -32.44 14.00 -5.60
C GLY A 221 -32.19 13.10 -4.39
N PRO A 222 -31.32 12.08 -4.47
CA PRO A 222 -31.10 11.09 -3.40
C PRO A 222 -30.44 11.61 -2.11
N LEU A 223 -30.21 12.92 -1.98
CA LEU A 223 -29.63 13.52 -0.78
C LEU A 223 -30.67 14.47 -0.17
N GLN A 224 -31.59 13.90 0.61
CA GLN A 224 -32.46 14.69 1.49
C GLN A 224 -31.63 15.26 2.64
N HIS A 225 -31.75 16.56 2.85
CA HIS A 225 -31.22 17.28 4.00
C HIS A 225 -31.80 16.67 5.29
N LEU A 226 -30.93 16.18 6.15
CA LEU A 226 -31.24 15.97 7.57
C LEU A 226 -31.38 17.37 8.19
N ASN A 227 -32.62 17.83 8.37
CA ASN A 227 -32.90 18.97 9.22
C ASN A 227 -32.50 18.60 10.66
N SER A 228 -31.56 19.39 11.18
CA SER A 228 -31.09 19.36 12.54
C SER A 228 -32.13 20.02 13.44
N ASP A 229 -32.98 19.22 14.07
CA ASP A 229 -33.76 19.67 15.22
C ASP A 229 -32.82 19.77 16.43
N ASN A 230 -32.36 20.99 16.75
CA ASN A 230 -31.83 21.33 18.05
C ASN A 230 -32.38 22.70 18.45
N GLU A 231 -33.46 22.63 19.20
CA GLU A 231 -34.20 23.74 19.80
C GLU A 231 -33.51 24.13 21.12
N TYR A 232 -32.69 25.18 21.08
CA TYR A 232 -32.32 25.97 22.26
C TYR A 232 -32.18 27.42 21.81
N ASN A 233 -33.16 28.25 22.15
CA ASN A 233 -32.95 29.69 22.17
C ASN A 233 -33.44 30.25 23.51
N GLU A 234 -32.46 30.66 24.30
CA GLU A 234 -32.56 31.39 25.54
C GLU A 234 -32.69 32.87 25.16
N GLN A 235 -33.87 33.46 25.37
CA GLN A 235 -34.10 34.88 25.06
C GLN A 235 -34.04 35.70 26.35
N MET A 236 -32.94 36.44 26.47
CA MET A 236 -32.83 37.67 27.24
C MET A 236 -33.79 38.72 26.66
N ASP A 237 -34.68 39.23 27.50
CA ASP A 237 -34.86 40.66 27.82
C ASP A 237 -35.71 40.79 29.10
#